data_AF-A0A366XML9-F1
#
_entry.id   AF-A0A366XML9-F1
#
_cell.length_a   1.000
_cell.length_b   1.000
_cell.length_c   1.000
_cell.angle_alpha   90.00
_cell.angle_beta   90.00
_cell.angle_gamma   90.00
#
_symmetry.space_group_name_H-M   'P 1'
#
loop_
_entity.id
_entity.type
_entity.pdbx_description
1 polymer ?
#
loop_
_entity_poly.entity_id
_entity_poly.type
_entity_poly.pdbx_seq_one_letter_code
_entity_poly.pdbx_strand_id
1 'polypeptide(L)' 'MASILVRAYELSGKASVSFIDVKSSSWSYKPIQALVANKITAGYLDGTFRPQSNITRAEFSVLLARVINENLKLH' A
#
# COMPACT_ATOMS: atom_id res chain seq x y z
N MET A 1 4.09 4.69 -6.33
CA MET A 1 4.52 4.85 -4.93
C MET A 1 4.71 3.52 -4.19
N ALA A 2 3.72 2.61 -4.20
CA ALA A 2 3.81 1.35 -3.42
C ALA A 2 5.08 0.52 -3.69
N SER A 3 5.52 0.45 -4.95
CA SER A 3 6.77 -0.22 -5.33
C SER A 3 8.02 0.36 -4.67
N ILE A 4 8.05 1.65 -4.34
CA ILE A 4 9.20 2.31 -3.71
C ILE A 4 9.36 1.80 -2.29
N LEU A 5 8.30 1.86 -1.47
CA LEU A 5 8.33 1.39 -0.08
C LEU A 5 8.60 -0.11 0.00
N VAL A 6 7.97 -0.89 -0.88
CA VAL A 6 8.16 -2.34 -0.93
C VAL A 6 9.59 -2.72 -1.26
N ARG A 7 10.24 -2.04 -2.21
CA ARG A 7 11.65 -2.31 -2.55
C ARG A 7 12.61 -1.77 -1.51
N ALA A 8 12.37 -0.57 -0.97
CA ALA A 8 13.27 0.07 -0.02
C ALA A 8 13.34 -0.65 1.33
N TYR A 9 12.24 -1.26 1.76
CA TYR A 9 12.14 -1.97 3.05
C TYR A 9 11.96 -3.49 2.86
N GLU A 10 12.18 -3.98 1.64
CA GLU A 10 12.08 -5.41 1.28
C GLU A 10 10.77 -6.06 1.75
N LEU A 11 9.68 -5.31 1.68
CA LEU A 11 8.38 -5.75 2.19
C LEU A 11 7.86 -6.93 1.38
N SER A 12 7.42 -7.97 2.08
CA SER A 12 6.87 -9.18 1.49
C SER A 12 5.58 -9.60 2.18
N GLY A 13 4.84 -10.51 1.57
CA GLY A 13 3.57 -11.01 2.10
C GLY A 13 2.46 -11.03 1.06
N LYS A 14 1.49 -11.91 1.28
CA LYS A 14 0.30 -12.06 0.44
C LYS A 14 -0.94 -11.84 1.29
N ALA A 15 -1.62 -10.73 1.07
CA ALA A 15 -2.96 -10.47 1.60
C ALA A 15 -4.00 -10.56 0.49
N SER A 16 -5.25 -10.85 0.85
CA SER A 16 -6.37 -10.65 -0.07
C SER A 16 -6.53 -9.15 -0.30
N VAL A 17 -6.48 -8.73 -1.56
CA VAL A 17 -6.65 -7.34 -1.97
C VAL A 17 -7.78 -7.27 -2.98
N SER A 18 -8.83 -6.54 -2.62
CA SER A 18 -10.03 -6.36 -3.43
C SER A 18 -10.33 -4.87 -3.62
N PHE A 19 -9.46 -4.18 -4.37
CA PHE A 19 -9.71 -2.80 -4.77
C PHE A 19 -10.38 -2.76 -6.15
N ILE A 20 -11.41 -1.93 -6.28
CA ILE A 20 -12.23 -1.83 -7.50
C ILE A 20 -11.39 -1.44 -8.72
N ASP A 21 -10.34 -0.65 -8.50
CA ASP A 21 -9.45 -0.08 -9.52
C ASP A 21 -8.11 -0.81 -9.66
N VAL A 22 -7.92 -1.95 -8.99
CA VAL A 22 -6.68 -2.75 -9.07
C VAL A 22 -6.97 -4.16 -9.55
N LYS A 23 -6.61 -4.43 -10.81
CA LYS A 23 -6.66 -5.78 -11.38
C LYS A 23 -5.47 -6.62 -10.91
N SER A 24 -5.68 -7.92 -10.70
CA SER A 24 -4.63 -8.88 -10.30
C SER A 24 -3.47 -9.00 -11.30
N SER A 25 -3.74 -8.71 -12.58
CA SER A 25 -2.74 -8.66 -13.65
C SER A 25 -1.94 -7.34 -13.70
N SER A 26 -2.33 -6.32 -12.93
CA SER A 26 -1.63 -5.05 -12.89
C SER A 26 -0.28 -5.17 -12.19
N TRP A 27 0.73 -4.47 -12.70
CA TRP A 27 2.05 -4.35 -12.07
C TRP A 27 1.97 -3.80 -10.63
N SER A 28 0.95 -3.00 -10.33
CA SER A 28 0.71 -2.40 -9.03
C SER A 28 0.15 -3.40 -8.00
N TYR A 29 -0.44 -4.51 -8.45
CA TYR A 29 -1.12 -5.46 -7.57
C TYR A 29 -0.19 -6.05 -6.51
N LYS A 30 0.97 -6.57 -6.92
CA LYS A 30 1.93 -7.21 -5.99
C LYS A 30 2.47 -6.23 -4.93
N PRO A 31 2.96 -5.02 -5.28
CA PRO A 31 3.37 -4.05 -4.28
C PRO A 31 2.25 -3.65 -3.32
N ILE A 32 1.04 -3.46 -3.83
CA ILE A 32 -0.13 -3.10 -3.01
C ILE A 32 -0.44 -4.23 -2.03
N GLN A 33 -0.42 -5.47 -2.51
CA GLN A 33 -0.59 -6.66 -1.69
C GLN A 33 0.42 -6.75 -0.55
N ALA A 34 1.69 -6.46 -0.81
CA ALA A 34 2.71 -6.42 0.23
C ALA A 34 2.43 -5.33 1.26
N LEU A 35 2.01 -4.13 0.85
CA LEU A 35 1.66 -3.06 1.79
C LEU A 35 0.46 -3.40 2.67
N VAL A 36 -0.57 -4.02 2.10
CA VAL A 36 -1.76 -4.47 2.85
C VAL A 36 -1.38 -5.59 3.82
N ALA A 37 -0.59 -6.57 3.38
CA ALA A 37 -0.11 -7.66 4.22
C ALA A 37 0.70 -7.17 5.44
N ASN A 38 1.45 -6.08 5.26
CA ASN A 38 2.23 -5.45 6.31
C ASN A 38 1.46 -4.38 7.11
N LYS A 39 0.13 -4.29 6.96
CA LYS A 39 -0.73 -3.37 7.69
C LYS A 39 -0.36 -1.88 7.51
N ILE A 40 0.23 -1.53 6.37
CA ILE A 40 0.65 -0.16 6.07
C ILE A 40 -0.50 0.66 5.48
N THR A 41 -1.37 0.02 4.69
CA THR A 41 -2.51 0.65 4.04
C THR A 41 -3.68 -0.30 3.89
N ALA A 42 -4.89 0.24 3.92
CA ALA A 42 -6.14 -0.46 3.59
C ALA A 42 -6.82 0.14 2.34
N GLY A 43 -6.14 1.04 1.62
CA GLY A 43 -6.75 1.82 0.55
C GLY A 43 -7.65 2.95 1.05
N TYR A 44 -8.52 3.43 0.19
CA TYR A 44 -9.49 4.48 0.46
C TYR A 44 -10.84 3.90 0.89
N LEU A 45 -11.64 4.69 1.59
CA LEU A 45 -12.97 4.28 2.10
C LEU A 45 -13.97 3.92 0.98
N ASP A 46 -13.73 4.39 -0.25
CA ASP A 46 -14.53 4.08 -1.43
C ASP A 46 -14.17 2.72 -2.08
N GLY A 47 -13.26 1.95 -1.48
CA GLY A 47 -12.82 0.66 -2.00
C GLY A 47 -11.80 0.76 -3.14
N THR A 48 -11.19 1.92 -3.33
CA THR A 48 -10.12 2.14 -4.32
C THR A 48 -8.73 2.18 -3.69
N PHE A 49 -7.68 2.00 -4.50
CA PHE A 49 -6.29 2.27 -4.10
C PHE A 49 -5.66 3.43 -4.85
N ARG A 50 -6.16 3.74 -6.05
CA ARG A 50 -5.75 4.82 -6.94
C ARG A 50 -4.28 4.70 -7.37
N PRO A 51 -3.84 3.56 -7.95
CA PRO A 51 -2.42 3.31 -8.25
C PRO A 51 -1.82 4.24 -9.31
N GLN A 52 -2.67 4.83 -10.16
CA GLN A 52 -2.28 5.76 -11.22
C GLN A 52 -2.43 7.23 -10.81
N SER A 53 -3.05 7.51 -9.66
CA SER A 53 -3.23 8.89 -9.19
C SER A 53 -1.95 9.41 -8.56
N ASN A 54 -1.76 10.73 -8.65
CA ASN A 54 -0.71 11.41 -7.92
C ASN A 54 -1.02 11.33 -6.43
N ILE A 55 -0.04 10.87 -5.66
CA ILE A 55 -0.09 10.86 -4.20
C ILE A 55 0.41 12.19 -3.66
N THR A 56 -0.23 12.71 -2.62
CA THR A 56 0.24 13.90 -1.92
C THR A 56 1.44 13.59 -1.02
N ARG A 57 2.22 14.63 -0.67
CA ARG A 57 3.32 14.48 0.30
C ARG A 57 2.81 13.99 1.67
N ALA A 58 1.63 14.43 2.09
CA ALA A 58 1.03 14.02 3.35
C ALA A 58 0.68 12.52 3.36
N GLU A 59 0.01 12.04 2.32
CA GLU A 59 -0.32 10.61 2.19
C GLU A 59 0.94 9.74 2.16
N PHE A 60 1.97 10.17 1.41
CA PHE A 60 3.24 9.44 1.40
C PHE A 60 3.89 9.37 2.78
N SER A 61 3.95 10.50 3.51
CA SER A 61 4.51 10.55 4.86
C SER A 61 3.77 9.63 5.82
N VAL A 62 2.44 9.50 5.72
CA VAL A 62 1.67 8.55 6.53
C VAL A 62 2.08 7.11 6.23
N LEU A 63 2.18 6.72 4.96
CA LEU A 63 2.62 5.37 4.59
C LEU A 63 4.04 5.09 5.09
N LEU A 64 4.96 6.04 4.95
CA LEU A 64 6.33 5.92 5.44
C LEU A 64 6.37 5.79 6.97
N ALA A 65 5.60 6.60 7.70
CA ALA A 65 5.54 6.55 9.16
C ALA A 65 5.09 5.16 9.66
N ARG A 66 4.14 4.52 8.98
CA ARG A 66 3.69 3.16 9.28
C ARG A 66 4.69 2.07 8.92
N VAL A 67 5.54 2.32 7.92
CA VAL A 67 6.63 1.40 7.57
C VAL A 67 7.70 1.41 8.65
N ILE A 68 8.07 2.58 9.17
CA ILE A 68 9.18 2.73 10.12
C ILE A 68 8.76 2.59 11.60
N ASN A 69 7.46 2.67 11.90
CA ASN A 69 6.94 2.57 13.26
C ASN A 69 5.76 1.59 13.34
N GLU A 70 6.00 0.45 13.99
CA GLU A 70 5.03 -0.63 14.19
C GLU A 70 3.76 -0.15 14.90
N ASN A 71 3.86 0.80 15.85
CA ASN A 71 2.71 1.31 16.61
C ASN A 71 1.75 2.14 15.75
N LEU A 72 2.15 2.54 14.55
CA LEU A 72 1.33 3.31 13.62
C LEU A 72 0.64 2.43 12.58
N LYS A 73 1.00 1.13 12.49
CA LYS A 73 0.37 0.19 11.57
C LYS A 73 -1.11 0.02 11.88
N LEU A 74 -1.86 -0.36 10.86
CA LEU A 74 -3.29 -0.63 11.00
C LEU A 74 -3.51 -1.89 11.84
N HIS A 75 -4.52 -1.90 12.71
CA HIS A 75 -4.83 -3.05 13.56
C HIS A 75 -5.66 -4.09 12.81
#